data_AF-A0A7S3E565-F1
#
_entry.id   AF-A0A7S3E565-F1
#
_cell.length_a   1.000
_cell.length_b   1.000
_cell.length_c   1.000
_cell.angle_alpha   90.00
_cell.angle_beta   90.00
_cell.angle_gamma   90.00
#
_symmetry.space_group_name_H-M   'P 1'
#
loop_
_entity.id
_entity.type
_entity.pdbx_description
1 polymer ?
#
loop_
_entity_poly.entity_id
_entity_poly.type
_entity_poly.pdbx_seq_one_letter_code
_entity_poly.pdbx_strand_id
1 'polypeptide(L)'
;LVLSIISSNMAVIDVLGDHVCLTLTNNLQKLIASHDFLSVVAKACELLCGICAFSSATSHFVVKLMRSILEGLEEHTLATSRAMPDSQRTSIYLRRRLFVLGHLWRNSRSIAENTDSAVSSELQSILSRTRDAILYWLVDSTGGGLGNDGSGQAASKRATHP
;
A
#
# COMPACT_ATOMS: atom_id res chain seq x y z
N LEU A 1 22.10 -45.21 1.40
CA LEU A 1 22.80 -44.46 2.46
C LEU A 1 23.18 -43.05 2.00
N VAL A 2 24.02 -42.87 0.97
CA VAL A 2 24.43 -41.55 0.46
C VAL A 2 23.23 -40.67 0.05
N LEU A 3 22.26 -41.22 -0.68
CA LEU A 3 21.03 -40.49 -1.06
C LEU A 3 20.15 -40.10 0.14
N SER A 4 20.13 -40.90 1.22
CA SER A 4 19.34 -40.53 2.41
C SER A 4 20.05 -39.47 3.24
N ILE A 5 21.39 -39.49 3.30
CA ILE A 5 22.19 -38.42 3.93
C ILE A 5 22.03 -37.10 3.16
N ILE A 6 22.10 -37.14 1.83
CA ILE A 6 21.85 -35.96 0.98
C ILE A 6 20.41 -35.47 1.17
N SER A 7 19.42 -36.36 1.16
CA SER A 7 18.01 -36.02 1.40
C SER A 7 17.78 -35.39 2.78
N SER A 8 18.37 -35.94 3.85
CA SER A 8 18.29 -35.36 5.20
C SER A 8 18.98 -34.01 5.29
N ASN A 9 20.12 -33.81 4.63
CA ASN A 9 20.83 -32.53 4.62
C ASN A 9 20.06 -31.46 3.84
N MET A 10 19.46 -31.83 2.70
CA MET A 10 18.60 -30.93 1.92
C MET A 10 17.38 -30.51 2.74
N ALA A 11 16.71 -31.44 3.42
CA ALA A 11 15.57 -31.12 4.28
C ALA A 11 15.93 -30.18 5.44
N VAL A 12 17.12 -30.34 6.05
CA VAL A 12 17.60 -29.43 7.10
C VAL A 12 17.90 -28.03 6.56
N ILE A 13 18.51 -27.94 5.37
CA ILE A 13 18.77 -26.67 4.69
C ILE A 13 17.45 -25.95 4.35
N ASP A 14 16.46 -26.68 3.84
CA ASP A 14 15.15 -26.14 3.51
C ASP A 14 14.44 -25.60 4.78
N VAL A 15 14.44 -26.37 5.88
CA VAL A 15 13.84 -25.95 7.15
C VAL A 15 14.53 -24.73 7.77
N LEU A 16 15.87 -24.67 7.71
CA LEU A 16 16.63 -23.50 8.15
C LEU A 16 16.32 -22.28 7.26
N GLY A 17 16.24 -22.47 5.95
CA GLY A 17 15.86 -21.43 5.00
C GLY A 17 14.47 -20.85 5.29
N ASP A 18 13.48 -21.71 5.51
CA ASP A 18 12.12 -21.32 5.85
C ASP A 18 12.06 -20.57 7.19
N HIS A 19 12.78 -21.06 8.20
CA HIS A 19 12.81 -20.41 9.51
C HIS A 19 13.46 -19.02 9.47
N VAL A 20 14.54 -18.86 8.70
CA VAL A 20 15.19 -17.56 8.46
C VAL A 20 14.24 -16.62 7.72
N CYS A 21 13.59 -17.07 6.64
CA CYS A 21 12.64 -16.26 5.88
C CYS A 21 11.45 -15.80 6.73
N LEU A 22 10.89 -16.70 7.55
CA LEU A 22 9.81 -16.37 8.48
C LEU A 22 10.25 -15.33 9.52
N THR A 23 11.44 -15.49 10.08
CA THR A 23 11.98 -14.58 11.10
C THR A 23 12.25 -13.19 10.51
N LEU A 24 12.85 -13.12 9.33
CA LEU A 24 13.08 -11.87 8.61
C LEU A 24 11.75 -11.18 8.27
N THR A 25 10.77 -11.93 7.75
CA THR A 25 9.43 -11.41 7.44
C THR A 25 8.77 -10.78 8.66
N ASN A 26 8.77 -11.47 9.80
CA ASN A 26 8.20 -10.96 11.04
C ASN A 26 8.91 -9.70 11.55
N ASN A 27 10.23 -9.65 11.46
CA ASN A 27 11.02 -8.49 11.89
C ASN A 27 10.79 -7.29 10.97
N LEU A 28 10.76 -7.51 9.65
CA LEU A 28 10.50 -6.46 8.67
C LEU A 28 9.06 -5.94 8.76
N GLN A 29 8.07 -6.81 9.01
CA GLN A 29 6.70 -6.39 9.27
C GLN A 29 6.62 -5.43 10.46
N LYS A 30 7.27 -5.79 11.59
CA LYS A 30 7.31 -4.93 12.78
C LYS A 30 7.96 -3.58 12.46
N LEU A 31 9.09 -3.60 11.73
CA LEU A 31 9.81 -2.40 11.31
C LEU A 31 8.94 -1.48 10.43
N ILE A 32 8.23 -2.05 9.44
CA ILE A 32 7.30 -1.31 8.57
C ILE A 32 6.16 -0.68 9.39
N ALA A 33 5.67 -1.37 10.42
CA ALA A 33 4.56 -0.89 11.24
C ALA A 33 4.97 0.24 12.21
N SER A 34 6.12 0.14 12.86
CA SER A 34 6.46 1.01 14.01
C SER A 34 7.51 2.10 13.72
N HIS A 35 8.29 2.00 12.65
CA HIS A 35 9.46 2.86 12.48
C HIS A 35 9.09 4.26 11.94
N ASP A 36 9.61 5.34 12.52
CA ASP A 36 9.21 6.70 12.11
C ASP A 36 9.88 7.18 10.80
N PHE A 37 11.07 6.68 10.50
CA PHE A 37 11.81 7.08 9.31
C PHE A 37 11.33 6.34 8.06
N LEU A 38 10.73 7.06 7.11
CA LEU A 38 10.22 6.53 5.84
C LEU A 38 11.30 5.87 4.98
N SER A 39 12.55 6.34 5.03
CA SER A 39 13.67 5.71 4.32
C SER A 39 13.94 4.27 4.78
N VAL A 40 13.84 4.02 6.09
CA VAL A 40 13.97 2.68 6.66
C VAL A 40 12.78 1.81 6.29
N VAL A 41 11.56 2.36 6.32
CA VAL A 41 10.35 1.65 5.88
C VAL A 41 10.44 1.26 4.40
N ALA A 42 10.93 2.14 3.53
CA ALA A 42 11.15 1.85 2.12
C ALA A 42 12.12 0.69 1.94
N LYS A 43 13.26 0.70 2.65
CA LYS A 43 14.24 -0.37 2.57
C LYS A 43 13.70 -1.69 3.12
N ALA A 44 12.88 -1.63 4.17
CA ALA A 44 12.21 -2.79 4.72
C ALA A 44 11.24 -3.42 3.71
N CYS A 45 10.48 -2.60 2.97
CA CYS A 45 9.60 -3.08 1.90
C CYS A 45 10.39 -3.72 0.76
N GLU A 46 11.51 -3.14 0.35
CA GLU A 46 12.39 -3.69 -0.68
C GLU A 46 12.95 -5.07 -0.26
N LEU A 47 13.47 -5.18 0.97
CA LEU A 47 13.98 -6.44 1.51
C LEU A 47 12.87 -7.49 1.64
N LEU A 48 11.69 -7.09 2.09
CA LEU A 48 10.55 -7.98 2.23
C LEU A 48 10.13 -8.57 0.88
N CYS A 49 10.06 -7.75 -0.17
CA CYS A 49 9.81 -8.22 -1.54
C CYS A 49 10.95 -9.11 -2.07
N GLY A 50 12.20 -8.86 -1.67
CA GLY A 50 13.33 -9.73 -2.05
C GLY A 50 13.25 -11.13 -1.41
N ILE A 51 12.75 -11.24 -0.18
CA ILE A 51 12.56 -12.53 0.52
C ILE A 51 11.50 -13.39 -0.18
N CYS A 52 10.55 -12.79 -0.91
CA CYS A 52 9.55 -13.53 -1.69
C CYS A 52 10.17 -14.52 -2.71
N ALA A 53 11.39 -14.26 -3.20
CA ALA A 53 12.10 -15.20 -4.07
C ALA A 53 12.48 -16.52 -3.36
N PHE A 54 12.53 -16.53 -2.03
CA PHE A 54 12.95 -17.66 -1.20
C PHE A 54 11.80 -18.25 -0.37
N SER A 55 10.64 -17.60 -0.33
CA SER A 55 9.54 -18.00 0.56
C SER A 55 8.17 -17.63 0.01
N SER A 56 7.39 -18.64 -0.39
CA SER A 56 5.99 -18.47 -0.83
C SER A 56 5.11 -17.89 0.27
N ALA A 57 5.33 -18.30 1.53
CA ALA A 57 4.62 -17.75 2.69
C ALA A 57 4.82 -16.23 2.79
N THR A 58 6.03 -15.76 2.48
CA THR A 58 6.33 -14.32 2.45
C THR A 58 5.62 -13.63 1.29
N SER A 59 5.57 -14.23 0.10
CA SER A 59 4.78 -13.73 -1.03
C SER A 59 3.30 -13.58 -0.68
N HIS A 60 2.68 -14.61 -0.08
CA HIS A 60 1.29 -14.54 0.38
C HIS A 60 1.08 -13.44 1.42
N PHE A 61 2.02 -13.29 2.37
CA PHE A 61 1.97 -12.22 3.35
C PHE A 61 2.01 -10.84 2.70
N VAL A 62 2.93 -10.60 1.75
CA VAL A 62 3.05 -9.31 1.07
C VAL A 62 1.78 -8.98 0.30
N VAL A 63 1.23 -9.94 -0.46
CA VAL A 63 -0.01 -9.73 -1.22
C VAL A 63 -1.19 -9.44 -0.28
N LYS A 64 -1.30 -10.17 0.83
CA LYS A 64 -2.31 -9.90 1.87
C LYS A 64 -2.15 -8.50 2.48
N LEU A 65 -0.92 -8.07 2.73
CA LEU A 65 -0.60 -6.74 3.25
C LEU A 65 -1.02 -5.65 2.25
N MET A 66 -0.66 -5.81 0.97
CA MET A 66 -1.05 -4.86 -0.09
C MET A 66 -2.57 -4.76 -0.22
N ARG A 67 -3.28 -5.89 -0.22
CA ARG A 67 -4.75 -5.94 -0.24
C ARG A 67 -5.35 -5.19 0.94
N SER A 68 -4.92 -5.50 2.16
CA SER A 68 -5.44 -4.89 3.38
C SER A 68 -5.21 -3.37 3.43
N ILE A 69 -4.05 -2.91 2.92
CA ILE A 69 -3.77 -1.48 2.81
C ILE A 69 -4.73 -0.85 1.81
N LEU A 70 -4.87 -1.42 0.60
CA LEU A 70 -5.73 -0.89 -0.46
C LEU A 70 -7.20 -0.82 -0.01
N GLU A 71 -7.75 -1.90 0.56
CA GLU A 71 -9.12 -1.94 1.07
C GLU A 71 -9.37 -0.84 2.10
N GLY A 72 -8.44 -0.67 3.05
CA GLY A 72 -8.59 0.40 4.04
C GLY A 72 -8.38 1.82 3.47
N LEU A 73 -7.69 1.99 2.34
CA LEU A 73 -7.62 3.28 1.62
C LEU A 73 -8.93 3.58 0.88
N GLU A 74 -9.53 2.57 0.24
CA GLU A 74 -10.81 2.67 -0.45
C GLU A 74 -11.94 2.99 0.55
N GLU A 75 -12.01 2.28 1.68
CA GLU A 75 -12.96 2.55 2.77
C GLU A 75 -12.84 3.98 3.31
N HIS A 76 -11.61 4.44 3.53
CA HIS A 76 -11.34 5.79 4.01
C HIS A 76 -11.81 6.86 3.02
N THR A 77 -11.59 6.64 1.73
CA THR A 77 -12.04 7.56 0.68
C THR A 77 -13.57 7.66 0.65
N LEU A 78 -14.26 6.51 0.69
CA LEU A 78 -15.71 6.45 0.71
C LEU A 78 -16.29 7.14 1.96
N ALA A 79 -15.66 6.98 3.13
CA ALA A 79 -16.07 7.66 4.36
C ALA A 79 -15.84 9.18 4.30
N THR A 80 -14.72 9.63 3.74
CA THR A 80 -14.37 11.06 3.63
C THR A 80 -15.28 11.79 2.63
N SER A 81 -15.78 11.11 1.60
CA SER A 81 -16.79 11.67 0.68
C SER A 81 -18.13 12.02 1.35
N ARG A 82 -18.37 11.53 2.58
CA ARG A 82 -19.64 11.67 3.32
C ARG A 82 -19.55 12.51 4.60
N ALA A 83 -18.37 12.90 5.06
CA ALA A 83 -18.20 13.62 6.32
C ALA A 83 -17.09 14.69 6.26
N MET A 84 -17.30 15.82 6.94
CA MET A 84 -16.30 16.89 7.10
C MET A 84 -14.95 16.32 7.59
N PRO A 85 -13.82 16.72 6.98
CA PRO A 85 -12.52 16.10 7.23
C PRO A 85 -11.95 16.58 8.57
N ASP A 86 -12.20 15.82 9.63
CA ASP A 86 -11.54 16.06 10.91
C ASP A 86 -10.29 15.18 11.10
N SER A 87 -9.25 15.85 11.58
CA SER A 87 -7.98 15.32 12.11
C SER A 87 -6.78 15.18 11.16
N GLN A 88 -5.72 15.94 11.46
CA GLN A 88 -4.35 15.77 10.93
C GLN A 88 -3.79 14.36 11.11
N ARG A 89 -4.23 13.62 12.15
CA ARG A 89 -3.78 12.25 12.43
C ARG A 89 -4.22 11.28 11.33
N THR A 90 -5.42 11.49 10.78
CA THR A 90 -5.96 10.74 9.66
C THR A 90 -5.08 10.90 8.40
N SER A 91 -4.58 12.12 8.14
CA SER A 91 -3.68 12.42 7.02
C SER A 91 -2.30 11.73 7.15
N ILE A 92 -1.71 11.70 8.35
CA ILE A 92 -0.39 11.05 8.57
C ILE A 92 -0.50 9.53 8.34
N TYR A 93 -1.56 8.93 8.88
CA TYR A 93 -1.83 7.51 8.74
C TYR A 93 -2.02 7.10 7.26
N LEU A 94 -2.81 7.88 6.52
CA LEU A 94 -3.08 7.67 5.11
C LEU A 94 -1.78 7.77 4.28
N ARG A 95 -0.97 8.81 4.51
CA ARG A 95 0.32 8.99 3.82
C ARG A 95 1.25 7.80 4.05
N ARG A 96 1.33 7.29 5.29
CA ARG A 96 2.17 6.13 5.60
C ARG A 96 1.70 4.88 4.86
N ARG A 97 0.39 4.63 4.79
CA ARG A 97 -0.20 3.51 4.05
C ARG A 97 0.06 3.60 2.55
N LEU A 98 -0.17 4.77 1.94
CA LEU A 98 0.14 5.02 0.53
C LEU A 98 1.63 4.84 0.24
N PHE A 99 2.49 5.32 1.14
CA PHE A 99 3.93 5.15 1.04
C PHE A 99 4.33 3.66 1.00
N VAL A 100 3.83 2.87 1.95
CA VAL A 100 4.10 1.43 2.01
C VAL A 100 3.55 0.73 0.76
N LEU A 101 2.31 1.00 0.36
CA LEU A 101 1.70 0.39 -0.83
C LEU A 101 2.50 0.69 -2.10
N GLY A 102 2.93 1.93 -2.29
CA GLY A 102 3.75 2.33 -3.43
C GLY A 102 5.12 1.65 -3.45
N HIS A 103 5.76 1.48 -2.29
CA HIS A 103 7.03 0.76 -2.21
C HIS A 103 6.89 -0.74 -2.43
N LEU A 104 5.82 -1.37 -1.93
CA LEU A 104 5.54 -2.78 -2.20
C LEU A 104 5.23 -2.99 -3.69
N TRP A 105 4.41 -2.12 -4.30
CA TRP A 105 4.16 -2.16 -5.74
C TRP A 105 5.45 -2.02 -6.55
N ARG A 106 6.27 -1.01 -6.28
CA ARG A 106 7.53 -0.81 -7.02
C ARG A 106 8.43 -2.05 -7.03
N ASN A 107 8.44 -2.80 -5.93
CA ASN A 107 9.28 -3.99 -5.74
C ASN A 107 8.55 -5.31 -6.03
N SER A 108 7.29 -5.28 -6.47
CA SER A 108 6.46 -6.49 -6.63
C SER A 108 6.88 -7.40 -7.79
N ARG A 109 7.80 -6.95 -8.67
CA ARG A 109 8.34 -7.78 -9.76
C ARG A 109 8.95 -9.09 -9.24
N SER A 110 9.67 -9.02 -8.13
CA SER A 110 10.28 -10.20 -7.47
C SER A 110 9.24 -11.22 -6.98
N ILE A 111 7.99 -10.80 -6.78
CA ILE A 111 6.89 -11.66 -6.33
C ILE A 111 6.28 -12.39 -7.53
N ALA A 112 6.13 -11.72 -8.67
CA ALA A 112 5.51 -12.27 -9.86
C ALA A 112 6.33 -13.38 -10.53
N GLU A 113 7.66 -13.35 -10.39
CA GLU A 113 8.58 -14.30 -11.04
C GLU A 113 8.67 -15.66 -10.33
N ASN A 114 8.38 -15.72 -9.01
CA ASN A 114 8.68 -16.89 -8.16
C ASN A 114 7.47 -17.47 -7.42
N THR A 115 6.25 -16.96 -7.65
CA THR A 115 5.06 -17.42 -6.94
C THR A 115 4.06 -18.10 -7.86
N ASP A 116 3.15 -18.89 -7.29
CA ASP A 116 2.11 -19.58 -8.03
C ASP A 116 1.17 -18.63 -8.79
N SER A 117 0.43 -19.21 -9.74
CA SER A 117 -0.53 -18.50 -10.60
C SER A 117 -1.59 -17.73 -9.80
N ALA A 118 -2.01 -18.27 -8.65
CA ALA A 118 -3.02 -17.65 -7.79
C ALA A 118 -2.51 -16.35 -7.17
N VAL A 119 -1.32 -16.34 -6.57
CA VAL A 119 -0.72 -15.12 -6.00
C VAL A 119 -0.42 -14.09 -7.07
N SER A 120 0.05 -14.54 -8.25
CA SER A 120 0.31 -13.64 -9.37
C SER A 120 -0.96 -12.94 -9.86
N SER A 121 -2.06 -13.68 -10.04
CA SER A 121 -3.36 -13.13 -10.43
C SER A 121 -3.90 -12.14 -9.39
N GLU A 122 -3.78 -12.49 -8.11
CA GLU A 122 -4.20 -11.63 -7.01
C GLU A 122 -3.39 -10.32 -6.97
N LEU A 123 -2.07 -10.41 -7.13
CA LEU A 123 -1.21 -9.24 -7.23
C LEU A 123 -1.63 -8.35 -8.40
N GLN A 124 -1.86 -8.91 -9.59
CA GLN A 124 -2.32 -8.11 -10.75
C GLN A 124 -3.66 -7.42 -10.48
N SER A 125 -4.60 -8.08 -9.82
CA SER A 125 -5.87 -7.47 -9.40
C SER A 125 -5.65 -6.27 -8.45
N ILE A 126 -4.78 -6.42 -7.46
CA ILE A 126 -4.42 -5.33 -6.53
C ILE A 126 -3.79 -4.16 -7.29
N LEU A 127 -2.85 -4.44 -8.21
CA LEU A 127 -2.16 -3.40 -8.97
C LEU A 127 -3.13 -2.64 -9.90
N SER A 128 -4.04 -3.35 -10.55
CA SER A 128 -5.10 -2.73 -11.38
C SER A 128 -5.99 -1.83 -10.54
N ARG A 129 -6.52 -2.34 -9.41
CA ARG A 129 -7.36 -1.54 -8.50
C ARG A 129 -6.62 -0.33 -7.93
N THR A 130 -5.34 -0.48 -7.61
CA THR A 130 -4.50 0.63 -7.11
C THR A 130 -4.35 1.70 -8.18
N ARG A 131 -4.11 1.30 -9.45
CA ARG A 131 -4.07 2.23 -10.58
C ARG A 131 -5.40 2.95 -10.75
N ASP A 132 -6.53 2.23 -10.74
CA ASP A 132 -7.86 2.79 -10.92
C ASP A 132 -8.22 3.77 -9.80
N ALA A 133 -7.90 3.43 -8.55
CA ALA A 133 -8.08 4.30 -7.39
C ALA A 133 -7.25 5.58 -7.52
N ILE A 134 -5.98 5.51 -7.94
CA ILE A 134 -5.14 6.69 -8.17
C ILE A 134 -5.73 7.57 -9.28
N LEU A 135 -6.16 6.97 -10.40
CA LEU A 135 -6.77 7.72 -11.51
C LEU A 135 -8.05 8.42 -11.05
N TYR A 136 -8.91 7.71 -10.33
CA TYR A 136 -10.12 8.27 -9.75
C TYR A 136 -9.81 9.46 -8.83
N TRP A 137 -8.87 9.31 -7.89
CA TRP A 137 -8.49 10.38 -6.95
C TRP A 137 -7.84 11.58 -7.65
N LEU A 138 -7.04 11.36 -8.69
CA LEU A 138 -6.41 12.44 -9.46
C LEU A 138 -7.43 13.20 -10.34
N VAL A 139 -8.39 12.49 -10.92
CA VAL A 139 -9.39 13.07 -11.82
C VAL A 139 -10.50 13.82 -11.05
N ASP A 140 -10.99 13.29 -9.92
CA ASP A 140 -12.00 14.01 -9.12
C ASP A 140 -11.42 15.26 -8.42
N SER A 141 -10.11 15.32 -8.20
CA SER A 141 -9.44 16.50 -7.62
C SER A 141 -9.36 17.70 -8.56
N THR A 142 -9.63 17.53 -9.87
CA THR A 142 -9.60 18.63 -10.86
C THR A 142 -10.98 19.19 -11.23
N GLY A 143 -12.07 18.62 -10.67
CA GLY A 143 -13.45 18.94 -11.05
C GLY A 143 -14.23 19.89 -10.13
N GLY A 144 -13.61 20.49 -9.11
CA GLY A 144 -14.34 21.19 -8.02
C GLY A 144 -14.00 22.66 -7.79
N GLY A 145 -13.50 23.40 -8.78
CA GLY A 145 -12.96 24.75 -8.54
C GLY A 145 -12.99 25.73 -9.70
N LEU A 146 -13.87 25.59 -10.68
CA LEU A 146 -14.05 26.58 -11.73
C LEU A 146 -15.53 26.65 -12.14
N GLY A 147 -16.21 27.72 -11.70
CA GLY A 147 -17.52 28.09 -12.25
C GLY A 147 -18.60 28.45 -11.24
N ASN A 148 -18.40 29.52 -10.45
CA ASN A 148 -19.55 30.37 -10.11
C ASN A 148 -19.11 31.84 -9.95
N ASP A 149 -18.45 32.34 -11.00
CA ASP A 149 -18.39 33.78 -11.24
C ASP A 149 -19.62 34.18 -12.06
N GLY A 150 -20.46 35.02 -11.45
CA GLY A 150 -21.37 35.89 -12.17
C GLY A 150 -22.84 35.50 -12.10
N SER A 151 -23.55 36.04 -11.11
CA SER A 151 -24.83 36.75 -11.32
C SER A 151 -25.30 37.48 -10.06
N GLY A 152 -25.05 38.80 -10.03
CA GLY A 152 -26.04 39.80 -9.63
C GLY A 152 -26.47 39.89 -8.16
N GLN A 153 -25.93 40.88 -7.45
CA GLN A 153 -26.72 42.02 -6.97
C GLN A 153 -25.81 43.09 -6.36
N ALA A 154 -25.52 44.13 -7.16
CA ALA A 154 -25.10 45.42 -6.64
C ALA A 154 -26.32 46.09 -5.98
N ALA A 155 -26.48 45.92 -4.67
CA ALA A 155 -27.43 46.70 -3.90
C ALA A 155 -26.82 48.05 -3.53
N SER A 156 -27.30 49.04 -4.27
CA SER A 156 -27.11 50.49 -4.16
C SER A 156 -27.01 51.01 -2.71
N LYS A 157 -25.88 51.66 -2.40
CA LYS A 157 -25.78 52.62 -1.30
C LYS A 157 -26.49 53.90 -1.73
N ARG A 158 -27.60 54.26 -1.09
CA ARG A 158 -28.16 55.61 -1.15
C ARG A 158 -28.19 56.22 0.25
N ALA A 159 -27.15 56.98 0.53
CA ALA A 159 -27.18 58.04 1.53
C ALA A 159 -27.74 59.29 0.85
N THR A 160 -28.70 59.98 1.49
CA THR A 160 -28.85 61.45 1.54
C THR A 160 -30.09 61.81 2.37
N HIS A 161 -29.84 62.37 3.55
CA HIS A 161 -30.68 63.38 4.23
C HIS A 161 -30.70 64.68 3.38
N PRO A 162 -31.74 65.53 3.47
CA PRO A 162 -32.05 66.38 4.63
C PRO A 162 -33.32 65.97 5.37
#